data_AF-A0A929S974-F1
#
_entry.id   AF-A0A929S974-F1
#
_cell.length_a   1.000
_cell.length_b   1.000
_cell.length_c   1.000
_cell.angle_alpha   90.00
_cell.angle_beta   90.00
_cell.angle_gamma   90.00
#
_symmetry.space_group_name_H-M   'P 1'
#
loop_
_entity.id
_entity.type
_entity.pdbx_description
1 polymer ?
#
loop_
_entity_poly.entity_id
_entity_poly.type
_entity_poly.pdbx_seq_one_letter_code
_entity_poly.pdbx_strand_id
1 'polypeptide(L)'
;MYKLFIDSLNNRVGVYQNGELVEFYDDLNNIEGNIYSAKVKNIVDDMEVAFCNIGIHKDCMLQGNDIKGFFENCRISKIVNKSDFRLVQVIKNQVEDKGPKLTEKIKLTGKNVVLMFDKGVYFSNRLPINYKKELLDLLNSYNFKYGVIFRSSSINISFDALILEIQELSNKFDEVINKFNNSSNVECLYDVGNVVDKLINDLYSNGLDVEVNDIEEFEILKSKYSKCSFKFIDKNLKCKKKSKVMLKSGGYLIIEETFAGIMIDVNSGKNISSNKDGVFLDTNIEAAEEVARQLRLRDISGIIIVDFINLNNDEERKMVIDYFNGCTKFDRGKVNVVDFTKLRIA
;
A
#
# COMPACT_ATOMS: atom_id res chain seq x y z
N MET A 1 -20.49 2.61 -9.89
CA MET A 1 -19.82 3.90 -10.16
C MET A 1 -18.93 4.24 -8.96
N TYR A 2 -17.68 4.61 -9.24
CA TYR A 2 -16.73 5.02 -8.20
C TYR A 2 -16.81 6.53 -7.97
N LYS A 3 -16.63 6.95 -6.73
CA LYS A 3 -16.50 8.35 -6.34
C LYS A 3 -15.37 8.50 -5.33
N LEU A 4 -14.53 9.50 -5.50
CA LEU A 4 -13.47 9.87 -4.56
C LEU A 4 -13.92 11.10 -3.76
N PHE A 5 -13.72 11.08 -2.44
CA PHE A 5 -13.89 12.28 -1.60
C PHE A 5 -12.57 12.59 -0.90
N ILE A 6 -12.00 13.75 -1.22
CA ILE A 6 -10.74 14.28 -0.71
C ILE A 6 -11.07 15.34 0.35
N ASP A 7 -10.77 15.01 1.59
CA ASP A 7 -10.85 15.92 2.75
C ASP A 7 -9.44 16.45 3.04
N SER A 8 -8.99 17.40 2.23
CA SER A 8 -7.65 18.00 2.31
C SER A 8 -7.44 18.70 3.66
N LEU A 9 -8.49 19.32 4.21
CA LEU A 9 -8.44 20.04 5.48
C LEU A 9 -8.12 19.12 6.68
N ASN A 10 -8.53 17.85 6.62
CA ASN A 10 -8.25 16.87 7.67
C ASN A 10 -7.24 15.80 7.24
N ASN A 11 -6.65 15.95 6.05
CA ASN A 11 -5.68 15.02 5.49
C ASN A 11 -6.25 13.60 5.30
N ARG A 12 -7.46 13.48 4.74
CA ARG A 12 -8.15 12.19 4.56
C ARG A 12 -8.70 12.02 3.16
N VAL A 13 -8.81 10.77 2.71
CA VAL A 13 -9.47 10.42 1.44
C VAL A 13 -10.38 9.22 1.63
N GLY A 14 -11.57 9.27 1.05
CA GLY A 14 -12.53 8.19 1.04
C GLY A 14 -12.85 7.75 -0.38
N VAL A 15 -12.75 6.46 -0.66
CA VAL A 15 -13.19 5.86 -1.92
C VAL A 15 -14.57 5.29 -1.71
N TYR A 16 -15.52 5.69 -2.53
CA TYR A 16 -16.89 5.19 -2.54
C TYR A 16 -17.14 4.35 -3.79
N GLN A 17 -17.81 3.21 -3.63
CA GLN A 17 -18.30 2.38 -4.71
C GLN A 17 -19.81 2.19 -4.53
N ASN A 18 -20.59 2.59 -5.53
CA ASN A 18 -22.06 2.49 -5.51
C ASN A 18 -22.70 3.15 -4.26
N GLY A 19 -22.12 4.25 -3.77
CA GLY A 19 -22.59 5.01 -2.60
C GLY A 19 -22.09 4.51 -1.25
N GLU A 20 -21.42 3.36 -1.19
CA GLU A 20 -20.83 2.83 0.03
C GLU A 20 -19.33 3.18 0.10
N LEU A 21 -18.84 3.61 1.27
CA LEU A 21 -17.41 3.85 1.50
C LEU A 21 -16.68 2.49 1.51
N VAL A 22 -15.69 2.30 0.65
CA VAL A 22 -14.97 1.02 0.48
C VAL A 22 -13.49 1.10 0.84
N GLU A 23 -12.87 2.28 0.75
CA GLU A 23 -11.51 2.54 1.25
C GLU A 23 -11.50 3.88 1.98
N PHE A 24 -10.66 4.00 3.00
CA PHE A 24 -10.50 5.20 3.80
C PHE A 24 -9.04 5.36 4.21
N TYR A 25 -8.46 6.51 3.89
CA TYR A 25 -7.10 6.88 4.19
C TYR A 25 -7.14 8.10 5.11
N ASP A 26 -6.51 8.02 6.29
CA ASP A 26 -6.47 9.09 7.30
C ASP A 26 -5.10 9.78 7.44
N ASP A 27 -4.18 9.49 6.52
CA ASP A 27 -2.87 10.15 6.44
C ASP A 27 -2.42 10.37 4.98
N LEU A 28 -2.75 11.52 4.39
CA LEU A 28 -2.19 11.93 3.09
C LEU A 28 -0.74 12.46 3.20
N ASN A 29 -0.18 12.59 4.41
CA ASN A 29 1.23 12.94 4.61
C ASN A 29 2.11 11.69 4.58
N ASN A 30 1.58 10.56 4.10
CA ASN A 30 2.35 9.37 3.84
C ASN A 30 3.44 9.67 2.81
N ILE A 31 4.68 9.75 3.28
CA ILE A 31 5.88 9.99 2.48
C ILE A 31 6.64 8.69 2.19
N GLU A 32 6.07 7.53 2.51
CA GLU A 32 6.70 6.24 2.25
C GLU A 32 6.94 6.04 0.76
N GLY A 33 8.18 5.69 0.42
CA GLY A 33 8.67 5.56 -0.94
C GLY A 33 9.19 6.85 -1.56
N ASN A 34 8.93 8.03 -0.97
CA ASN A 34 9.50 9.30 -1.46
C ASN A 34 11.03 9.30 -1.31
N ILE A 35 11.71 9.99 -2.23
CA ILE A 35 13.17 10.08 -2.28
C ILE A 35 13.59 11.52 -2.02
N TYR A 36 14.55 11.72 -1.12
CA TYR A 36 15.02 13.01 -0.65
C TYR A 36 16.53 13.16 -0.79
N SER A 37 16.97 14.40 -0.95
CA SER A 37 18.31 14.83 -0.56
C SER A 37 18.28 15.11 0.94
N ALA A 38 18.91 14.25 1.75
CA ALA A 38 18.85 14.32 3.20
C ALA A 38 20.17 14.78 3.80
N LYS A 39 20.14 15.75 4.72
CA LYS A 39 21.34 16.24 5.40
C LYS A 39 21.58 15.45 6.68
N VAL A 40 22.75 14.84 6.82
CA VAL A 40 23.16 14.13 8.05
C VAL A 40 23.35 15.14 9.17
N LYS A 41 22.60 14.99 10.26
CA LYS A 41 22.69 15.85 11.46
C LYS A 41 23.58 15.23 12.52
N ASN A 42 23.38 13.94 12.81
CA ASN A 42 24.10 13.25 13.86
C ASN A 42 24.39 11.79 13.50
N ILE A 43 25.41 11.21 14.12
CA ILE A 43 25.83 9.81 13.91
C ILE A 43 26.06 9.19 15.28
N VAL A 44 25.52 8.00 15.49
CA VAL A 44 25.71 7.20 16.70
C VAL A 44 26.24 5.83 16.30
N ASP A 45 27.56 5.65 16.42
CA ASP A 45 28.24 4.42 16.00
C ASP A 45 27.79 3.19 16.79
N ASP A 46 27.57 3.32 18.11
CA ASP A 46 27.20 2.19 18.98
C ASP A 46 25.84 1.56 18.60
N MET A 47 24.94 2.36 18.03
CA MET A 47 23.64 1.89 17.54
C MET A 47 23.65 1.63 16.03
N GLU A 48 24.76 1.92 15.35
CA GLU A 48 24.86 1.91 13.90
C GLU A 48 23.70 2.70 13.26
N VAL A 49 23.51 3.95 13.68
CA VAL A 49 22.48 4.87 13.12
C VAL A 49 23.05 6.24 12.78
N ALA A 50 22.67 6.77 11.63
CA ALA A 50 22.76 8.18 11.29
C ALA A 50 21.38 8.85 11.34
N PHE A 51 21.29 10.02 11.95
CA PHE A 51 20.10 10.85 11.98
C PHE A 51 20.16 11.90 10.89
N CYS A 52 19.16 11.94 10.03
CA CYS A 52 19.12 12.77 8.83
C CYS A 52 17.91 13.71 8.83
N ASN A 53 18.08 14.90 8.27
CA ASN A 53 17.02 15.86 8.03
C ASN A 53 16.55 15.78 6.57
N ILE A 54 15.24 15.59 6.37
CA ILE A 54 14.58 15.60 5.06
C ILE A 54 13.61 16.79 4.88
N GLY A 55 13.62 17.75 5.79
CA GLY A 55 12.78 18.96 5.73
C GLY A 55 11.48 18.86 6.51
N ILE A 56 11.33 17.79 7.31
CA ILE A 56 10.19 17.58 8.21
C ILE A 56 10.56 17.88 9.66
N HIS A 57 9.56 17.98 10.54
CA HIS A 57 9.74 18.35 11.95
C HIS A 57 10.57 17.37 12.80
N LYS A 58 10.74 16.11 12.37
CA LYS A 58 11.52 15.09 13.09
C LYS A 58 12.72 14.59 12.27
N ASP A 59 13.80 14.30 12.98
CA ASP A 59 14.97 13.67 12.38
C ASP A 59 14.66 12.21 12.04
N CYS A 60 15.04 11.82 10.83
CA CYS A 60 14.84 10.49 10.30
C CYS A 60 16.01 9.57 10.64
N MET A 61 15.75 8.27 10.73
CA MET A 61 16.77 7.27 11.08
C MET A 61 17.24 6.52 9.84
N LEU A 62 18.55 6.55 9.59
CA LEU A 62 19.23 5.76 8.57
C LEU A 62 20.16 4.74 9.25
N GLN A 63 19.78 3.47 9.21
CA GLN A 63 20.51 2.38 9.88
C GLN A 63 21.71 1.91 9.06
N GLY A 64 22.78 1.40 9.70
CA GLY A 64 24.00 0.95 9.02
C GLY A 64 23.75 0.03 7.84
N ASN A 65 22.95 -1.01 8.04
CA ASN A 65 22.57 -1.96 6.98
C ASN A 65 21.79 -1.33 5.81
N ASP A 66 21.26 -0.13 5.99
CA ASP A 66 20.54 0.65 4.98
C ASP A 66 21.44 1.70 4.28
N ILE A 67 22.72 1.82 4.67
CA ILE A 67 23.74 2.69 4.06
C ILE A 67 24.52 1.94 2.99
N LYS A 68 24.72 2.57 1.82
CA LYS A 68 25.52 2.01 0.72
C LYS A 68 27.00 1.98 1.09
N GLY A 69 27.63 0.82 0.92
CA GLY A 69 29.04 0.61 1.27
C GLY A 69 29.27 0.33 2.76
N PHE A 70 28.22 0.09 3.54
CA PHE A 70 28.34 -0.44 4.89
C PHE A 70 28.62 -1.93 4.88
N PHE A 71 29.49 -2.36 5.79
CA PHE A 71 29.84 -3.77 6.03
C PHE A 71 29.83 -4.00 7.53
N GLU A 72 29.43 -5.20 7.97
CA GLU A 72 29.44 -5.57 9.38
C GLU A 72 30.82 -5.32 10.01
N ASN A 73 30.85 -4.80 11.24
CA ASN A 73 32.04 -4.38 11.98
C ASN A 73 32.73 -3.08 11.49
N CYS A 74 32.14 -2.35 10.54
CA CYS A 74 32.58 -1.01 10.18
C CYS A 74 31.80 0.05 10.97
N ARG A 75 32.49 1.07 11.51
CA ARG A 75 31.81 2.22 12.14
C ARG A 75 31.16 3.09 11.06
N ILE A 76 29.92 3.52 11.28
CA ILE A 76 29.19 4.37 10.33
C ILE A 76 29.91 5.70 10.12
N SER A 77 30.52 6.26 11.16
CA SER A 77 31.32 7.48 11.09
C SER A 77 32.51 7.42 10.11
N LYS A 78 32.91 6.24 9.63
CA LYS A 78 33.93 6.08 8.57
C LYS A 78 33.36 6.20 7.16
N ILE A 79 32.04 6.02 7.01
CA ILE A 79 31.34 5.98 5.72
C ILE A 79 30.53 7.25 5.50
N VAL A 80 30.00 7.82 6.58
CA VAL A 80 29.12 8.99 6.57
C VAL A 80 29.72 10.08 7.44
N ASN A 81 29.76 11.32 6.94
CA ASN A 81 30.16 12.48 7.74
C ASN A 81 28.95 13.33 8.15
N LYS A 82 29.13 14.09 9.22
CA LYS A 82 28.15 15.11 9.61
C LYS A 82 28.07 16.19 8.53
N SER A 83 26.85 16.66 8.27
CA SER A 83 26.51 17.62 7.21
C SER A 83 26.61 17.12 5.77
N ASP A 84 26.97 15.86 5.53
CA ASP A 84 26.87 15.26 4.19
C ASP A 84 25.41 15.21 3.75
N PHE A 85 25.20 15.40 2.45
CA PHE A 85 23.92 15.11 1.80
C PHE A 85 23.92 13.67 1.30
N ARG A 86 22.84 12.94 1.57
CA ARG A 86 22.66 11.54 1.19
C ARG A 86 21.36 11.39 0.40
N LEU A 87 21.43 10.66 -0.70
CA LEU A 87 20.24 10.25 -1.46
C LEU A 87 19.55 9.12 -0.70
N VAL A 88 18.37 9.39 -0.16
CA VAL A 88 17.65 8.44 0.71
C VAL A 88 16.21 8.28 0.27
N GLN A 89 15.65 7.10 0.51
CA GLN A 89 14.24 6.79 0.33
C GLN A 89 13.61 6.48 1.68
N VAL A 90 12.40 6.99 1.90
CA VAL A 90 11.61 6.64 3.09
C VAL A 90 11.06 5.23 2.93
N ILE A 91 11.31 4.37 3.91
CA ILE A 91 10.80 2.98 3.93
C ILE A 91 9.72 2.74 4.97
N LYS A 92 9.60 3.63 5.97
CA LYS A 92 8.51 3.66 6.94
C LYS A 92 8.26 5.09 7.36
N ASN A 93 7.00 5.47 7.46
CA ASN A 93 6.60 6.76 8.02
C ASN A 93 6.99 6.90 9.50
N GLN A 94 6.82 8.12 9.99
CA GLN A 94 6.89 8.42 11.41
C GLN A 94 5.89 7.57 12.18
N VAL A 95 6.32 6.97 13.28
CA VAL A 95 5.43 6.25 14.21
C VAL A 95 5.61 6.86 15.58
N GLU A 96 4.55 7.49 16.09
CA GLU A 96 4.52 8.14 17.40
C GLU A 96 5.73 9.08 17.60
N ASP A 97 6.65 8.68 18.49
CA ASP A 97 7.84 9.43 18.86
C ASP A 97 9.02 9.24 17.91
N LYS A 98 9.05 8.16 17.13
CA LYS A 98 10.17 7.83 16.23
C LYS A 98 9.98 8.47 14.86
N GLY A 99 11.01 9.19 14.39
CA GLY A 99 11.03 9.76 13.04
C GLY A 99 11.02 8.68 11.94
N PRO A 100 10.75 9.05 10.68
CA PRO A 100 10.73 8.11 9.56
C PRO A 100 12.01 7.29 9.42
N LYS A 101 11.89 6.07 8.91
CA LYS A 101 13.03 5.21 8.61
C LYS A 101 13.45 5.40 7.15
N LEU A 102 14.75 5.53 6.91
CA LEU A 102 15.36 5.77 5.60
C LEU A 102 16.21 4.60 5.11
N THR A 103 16.44 4.54 3.80
CA THR A 103 17.42 3.67 3.16
C THR A 103 18.11 4.34 1.97
N GLU A 104 19.36 3.99 1.71
CA GLU A 104 20.09 4.38 0.48
C GLU A 104 19.98 3.32 -0.63
N LYS A 105 19.32 2.20 -0.33
CA LYS A 105 19.00 1.14 -1.29
C LYS A 105 17.76 1.54 -2.09
N ILE A 106 17.87 2.63 -2.84
CA ILE A 106 16.74 3.28 -3.53
C ILE A 106 16.11 2.36 -4.56
N LYS A 107 14.77 2.33 -4.59
CA LYS A 107 13.97 1.55 -5.54
C LYS A 107 12.83 2.37 -6.13
N LEU A 108 12.60 2.22 -7.42
CA LEU A 108 11.40 2.72 -8.09
C LEU A 108 10.51 1.55 -8.50
N THR A 109 9.28 1.54 -7.99
CA THR A 109 8.35 0.43 -8.21
C THR A 109 7.44 0.74 -9.38
N GLY A 110 7.50 -0.10 -10.42
CA GLY A 110 6.51 -0.17 -11.48
C GLY A 110 5.43 -1.21 -11.18
N LYS A 111 4.53 -1.39 -12.15
CA LYS A 111 3.44 -2.37 -12.10
C LYS A 111 3.98 -3.80 -12.17
N ASN A 112 4.93 -4.05 -13.06
CA ASN A 112 5.45 -5.40 -13.35
C ASN A 112 6.93 -5.56 -12.97
N VAL A 113 7.66 -4.46 -12.86
CA VAL A 113 9.09 -4.46 -12.53
C VAL A 113 9.41 -3.51 -11.39
N VAL A 114 10.55 -3.71 -10.73
CA VAL A 114 11.11 -2.76 -9.75
C VAL A 114 12.53 -2.44 -10.18
N LEU A 115 12.85 -1.16 -10.31
CA LEU A 115 14.19 -0.68 -10.62
C LEU A 115 14.94 -0.36 -9.32
N MET A 116 16.22 -0.72 -9.23
CA MET A 116 17.05 -0.54 -8.04
C MET A 116 18.34 0.22 -8.36
N PHE A 117 18.82 1.05 -7.43
CA PHE A 117 20.09 1.76 -7.57
C PHE A 117 21.32 0.85 -7.32
N ASP A 118 21.36 -0.23 -8.08
CA ASP A 118 22.36 -1.30 -8.10
C ASP A 118 22.49 -1.82 -9.55
N LYS A 119 23.15 -2.96 -9.77
CA LYS A 119 23.20 -3.67 -11.04
C LYS A 119 22.64 -5.09 -10.92
N GLY A 120 22.22 -5.65 -12.05
CA GLY A 120 21.82 -7.05 -12.17
C GLY A 120 20.33 -7.26 -12.47
N VAL A 121 19.99 -8.50 -12.83
CA VAL A 121 18.61 -8.93 -13.10
C VAL A 121 18.19 -9.92 -12.02
N TYR A 122 17.04 -9.65 -11.42
CA TYR A 122 16.50 -10.38 -10.28
C TYR A 122 15.04 -10.77 -10.57
N PHE A 123 14.58 -11.83 -9.92
CA PHE A 123 13.23 -12.34 -10.11
C PHE A 123 12.55 -12.61 -8.77
N SER A 124 11.26 -12.31 -8.70
CA SER A 124 10.41 -12.76 -7.60
C SER A 124 10.51 -14.28 -7.42
N ASN A 125 10.57 -14.74 -6.17
CA ASN A 125 10.54 -16.17 -5.83
C ASN A 125 9.24 -16.85 -6.31
N ARG A 126 8.18 -16.08 -6.55
CA ARG A 126 6.89 -16.58 -7.02
C ARG A 126 6.82 -16.81 -8.54
N LEU A 127 7.83 -16.38 -9.29
CA LEU A 127 7.86 -16.61 -10.75
C LEU A 127 8.27 -18.07 -11.06
N PRO A 128 7.57 -18.74 -11.99
CA PRO A 128 7.95 -20.08 -12.45
C PRO A 128 9.37 -20.12 -13.02
N ILE A 129 10.09 -21.22 -12.81
CA ILE A 129 11.50 -21.38 -13.23
C ILE A 129 11.65 -21.30 -14.75
N ASN A 130 10.71 -21.88 -15.51
CA ASN A 130 10.69 -21.82 -16.97
C ASN A 130 10.58 -20.38 -17.47
N TYR A 131 9.66 -19.60 -16.90
CA TYR A 131 9.48 -18.20 -17.26
C TYR A 131 10.71 -17.33 -16.94
N LYS A 132 11.39 -17.58 -15.81
CA LYS A 132 12.66 -16.92 -15.48
C LYS A 132 13.74 -17.17 -16.52
N LYS A 133 13.86 -18.42 -17.01
CA LYS A 133 14.85 -18.81 -18.03
C LYS A 133 14.55 -18.12 -19.36
N GLU A 134 13.30 -18.18 -19.81
CA GLU A 134 12.86 -17.52 -21.04
C GLU A 134 13.14 -16.01 -21.02
N LEU A 135 12.81 -15.33 -19.91
CA LEU A 135 13.14 -13.92 -19.75
C LEU A 135 14.66 -13.67 -19.76
N LEU A 136 15.46 -14.48 -19.06
CA LEU A 136 16.92 -14.33 -19.07
C LEU A 136 17.48 -14.42 -20.50
N ASP A 137 16.97 -15.38 -21.29
CA ASP A 137 17.40 -15.56 -22.68
C ASP A 137 17.09 -14.33 -23.54
N LEU A 138 15.90 -13.75 -23.38
CA LEU A 138 15.50 -12.52 -24.07
C LEU A 138 16.29 -11.28 -23.61
N LEU A 139 16.69 -11.25 -22.34
CA LEU A 139 17.41 -10.12 -21.73
C LEU A 139 18.90 -10.09 -22.05
N ASN A 140 19.48 -11.17 -22.60
CA ASN A 140 20.91 -11.26 -22.90
C ASN A 140 21.41 -10.15 -23.86
N SER A 141 20.53 -9.58 -24.69
CA SER A 141 20.85 -8.49 -25.61
C SER A 141 20.73 -7.09 -24.97
N TYR A 142 20.28 -7.00 -23.71
CA TYR A 142 20.05 -5.75 -23.02
C TYR A 142 21.07 -5.52 -21.90
N ASN A 143 21.63 -4.32 -21.86
CA ASN A 143 22.51 -3.89 -20.77
C ASN A 143 21.82 -2.79 -19.97
N PHE A 144 21.17 -3.16 -18.86
CA PHE A 144 20.48 -2.21 -18.01
C PHE A 144 21.47 -1.38 -17.17
N LYS A 145 21.24 -0.07 -17.12
CA LYS A 145 21.99 0.86 -16.27
C LYS A 145 21.80 0.56 -14.78
N TYR A 146 20.61 0.08 -14.43
CA TYR A 146 20.13 -0.16 -13.08
C TYR A 146 19.71 -1.63 -12.91
N GLY A 147 19.65 -2.07 -11.65
CA GLY A 147 19.18 -3.40 -11.30
C GLY A 147 17.67 -3.51 -11.51
N VAL A 148 17.20 -4.61 -12.08
CA VAL A 148 15.77 -4.84 -12.38
C VAL A 148 15.27 -6.08 -11.64
N ILE A 149 14.17 -5.95 -10.89
CA ILE A 149 13.44 -7.08 -10.33
C ILE A 149 12.15 -7.29 -11.13
N PHE A 150 11.96 -8.48 -11.70
CA PHE A 150 10.69 -8.89 -12.30
C PHE A 150 9.72 -9.41 -11.22
N ARG A 151 8.53 -8.81 -11.14
CA ARG A 151 7.47 -9.16 -10.17
C ARG A 151 6.62 -10.32 -10.68
N SER A 152 5.82 -10.93 -9.80
CA SER A 152 4.86 -11.95 -10.23
C SER A 152 3.78 -11.41 -11.18
N SER A 153 3.51 -10.09 -11.17
CA SER A 153 2.61 -9.42 -12.11
C SER A 153 3.13 -9.37 -13.54
N SER A 154 4.42 -9.65 -13.78
CA SER A 154 4.97 -9.65 -15.14
C SER A 154 4.52 -10.87 -15.96
N ILE A 155 3.99 -11.91 -15.32
CA ILE A 155 3.50 -13.11 -16.02
C ILE A 155 2.45 -12.70 -17.06
N ASN A 156 2.56 -13.24 -18.27
CA ASN A 156 1.69 -12.95 -19.42
C ASN A 156 1.73 -11.50 -19.94
N ILE A 157 2.66 -10.66 -19.47
CA ILE A 157 2.95 -9.36 -20.06
C ILE A 157 3.94 -9.56 -21.21
N SER A 158 3.73 -8.87 -22.33
CA SER A 158 4.65 -8.93 -23.47
C SER A 158 6.02 -8.38 -23.10
N PHE A 159 7.07 -8.97 -23.66
CA PHE A 159 8.44 -8.55 -23.40
C PHE A 159 8.66 -7.06 -23.74
N ASP A 160 8.14 -6.60 -24.88
CA ASP A 160 8.25 -5.19 -25.28
C ASP A 160 7.62 -4.24 -24.26
N ALA A 161 6.47 -4.60 -23.67
CA ALA A 161 5.83 -3.78 -22.65
C ALA A 161 6.67 -3.72 -21.37
N LEU A 162 7.33 -4.82 -20.99
CA LEU A 162 8.26 -4.83 -19.85
C LEU A 162 9.49 -3.95 -20.12
N ILE A 163 10.05 -3.99 -21.33
CA ILE A 163 11.20 -3.14 -21.71
C ILE A 163 10.81 -1.66 -21.69
N LEU A 164 9.64 -1.30 -22.23
CA LEU A 164 9.12 0.06 -22.17
C LEU A 164 8.96 0.54 -20.71
N GLU A 165 8.38 -0.29 -19.84
CA GLU A 165 8.24 0.04 -18.42
C GLU A 165 9.61 0.23 -17.73
N ILE A 166 10.60 -0.61 -18.04
CA ILE A 166 11.97 -0.45 -17.52
C ILE A 166 12.60 0.87 -17.99
N GLN A 167 12.41 1.25 -19.26
CA GLN A 167 12.92 2.50 -19.81
C GLN A 167 12.28 3.72 -19.14
N GLU A 168 10.96 3.71 -18.96
CA GLU A 168 10.24 4.78 -18.26
C GLU A 168 10.75 4.95 -16.82
N LEU A 169 10.92 3.85 -16.09
CA LEU A 169 11.48 3.90 -14.74
C LEU A 169 12.93 4.38 -14.74
N SER A 170 13.73 3.98 -15.73
CA SER A 170 15.13 4.40 -15.85
C SER A 170 15.25 5.90 -16.07
N ASN A 171 14.40 6.47 -16.91
CA ASN A 171 14.35 7.92 -17.14
C ASN A 171 13.98 8.68 -15.85
N LYS A 172 12.94 8.23 -15.14
CA LYS A 172 12.58 8.79 -13.83
C LYS A 172 13.74 8.70 -12.85
N PHE A 173 14.47 7.59 -12.84
CA PHE A 173 15.58 7.43 -11.92
C PHE A 173 16.74 8.37 -12.23
N ASP A 174 17.04 8.53 -13.53
CA ASP A 174 18.04 9.47 -14.02
C ASP A 174 17.68 10.91 -13.63
N GLU A 175 16.41 11.31 -13.75
CA GLU A 175 15.95 12.62 -13.29
C GLU A 175 16.19 12.82 -11.79
N VAL A 176 15.89 11.83 -10.95
CA VAL A 176 16.11 11.90 -9.50
C VAL A 176 17.60 12.05 -9.16
N ILE A 177 18.47 11.27 -9.81
CA ILE A 177 19.91 11.33 -9.61
C ILE A 177 20.46 12.68 -10.09
N ASN A 178 19.99 13.18 -11.23
CA ASN A 178 20.40 14.48 -11.75
C ASN A 178 19.97 15.62 -10.82
N LYS A 179 18.76 15.57 -10.26
CA LYS A 179 18.32 16.53 -9.24
C LYS A 179 19.23 16.48 -8.01
N PHE A 180 19.52 15.28 -7.49
CA PHE A 180 20.40 15.12 -6.33
C PHE A 180 21.79 15.70 -6.56
N ASN A 181 22.43 15.37 -7.69
CA ASN A 181 23.77 15.84 -8.01
C ASN A 181 23.87 17.37 -8.17
N ASN A 182 22.78 18.02 -8.55
CA ASN A 182 22.69 19.47 -8.69
C ASN A 182 22.16 20.16 -7.42
N SER A 183 21.78 19.39 -6.39
CA SER A 183 21.23 19.90 -5.15
C SER A 183 22.30 20.13 -4.11
N SER A 184 22.18 21.20 -3.35
CA SER A 184 22.95 21.47 -2.14
C SER A 184 22.05 21.65 -0.91
N ASN A 185 20.77 21.30 -1.02
CA ASN A 185 19.74 21.58 -0.05
C ASN A 185 18.99 20.31 0.34
N VAL A 186 18.25 20.41 1.45
CA VAL A 186 17.30 19.38 1.86
C VAL A 186 16.04 19.55 1.03
N GLU A 187 15.69 18.56 0.21
CA GLU A 187 14.52 18.64 -0.67
C GLU A 187 13.98 17.27 -1.08
N CYS A 188 12.70 17.23 -1.48
CA CYS A 188 12.07 16.07 -2.11
C CYS A 188 12.45 16.00 -3.59
N LEU A 189 13.10 14.91 -3.99
CA LEU A 189 13.58 14.69 -5.36
C LEU A 189 12.60 13.86 -6.19
N TYR A 190 11.92 12.94 -5.52
CA TYR A 190 10.88 12.09 -6.05
C TYR A 190 9.74 11.97 -5.06
N ASP A 191 8.56 12.35 -5.50
CA ASP A 191 7.32 12.06 -4.79
C ASP A 191 6.66 10.89 -5.52
N VAL A 192 6.33 9.81 -4.79
CA VAL A 192 5.58 8.68 -5.34
C VAL A 192 4.16 9.12 -5.74
N GLY A 193 3.76 10.32 -5.34
CA GLY A 193 2.45 10.89 -5.49
C GLY A 193 1.66 10.69 -4.20
N ASN A 194 0.97 11.74 -3.80
CA ASN A 194 -0.04 11.69 -2.76
C ASN A 194 -1.01 10.52 -3.08
N VAL A 195 -1.51 9.86 -2.05
CA VAL A 195 -2.59 8.85 -2.12
C VAL A 195 -3.69 9.26 -3.10
N VAL A 196 -4.03 10.55 -3.14
CA VAL A 196 -4.95 11.15 -4.11
C VAL A 196 -4.60 10.84 -5.56
N ASP A 197 -3.37 11.14 -6.00
CA ASP A 197 -2.95 10.98 -7.39
C ASP A 197 -2.99 9.51 -7.81
N LYS A 198 -2.57 8.61 -6.92
CA LYS A 198 -2.62 7.16 -7.16
C LYS A 198 -4.07 6.69 -7.32
N LEU A 199 -4.95 7.09 -6.40
CA LEU A 199 -6.37 6.73 -6.45
C LEU A 199 -7.05 7.24 -7.72
N ILE A 200 -6.78 8.49 -8.11
CA ILE A 200 -7.34 9.05 -9.35
C ILE A 200 -6.85 8.26 -10.55
N ASN A 201 -5.56 7.96 -10.65
CA ASN A 201 -4.98 7.21 -11.78
C ASN A 201 -5.51 5.76 -11.85
N ASP A 202 -5.61 5.07 -10.71
CA ASP A 202 -6.09 3.69 -10.63
C ASP A 202 -7.57 3.58 -11.02
N LEU A 203 -8.40 4.52 -10.56
CA LEU A 203 -9.86 4.51 -10.76
C LEU A 203 -10.29 5.22 -12.06
N TYR A 204 -9.34 5.87 -12.75
CA TYR A 204 -9.57 6.73 -13.91
C TYR A 204 -10.37 6.05 -15.04
N SER A 205 -10.18 4.74 -15.23
CA SER A 205 -10.80 4.00 -16.33
C SER A 205 -12.33 3.92 -16.25
N ASN A 206 -12.95 4.22 -15.11
CA ASN A 206 -14.37 3.95 -14.86
C ASN A 206 -15.27 5.19 -14.78
N GLY A 207 -14.78 6.38 -15.17
CA GLY A 207 -15.53 7.64 -14.99
C GLY A 207 -15.64 8.00 -13.51
N LEU A 208 -14.64 8.71 -13.01
CA LEU A 208 -14.49 9.03 -11.58
C LEU A 208 -15.09 10.41 -11.27
N ASP A 209 -16.06 10.43 -10.35
CA ASP A 209 -16.49 11.65 -9.68
C ASP A 209 -15.54 11.93 -8.50
N VAL A 210 -14.98 13.13 -8.43
CA VAL A 210 -14.08 13.58 -7.37
C VAL A 210 -14.71 14.76 -6.65
N GLU A 211 -14.89 14.59 -5.35
CA GLU A 211 -15.36 15.64 -4.46
C GLU A 211 -14.20 16.13 -3.59
N VAL A 212 -14.03 17.45 -3.44
CA VAL A 212 -12.88 18.05 -2.71
C VAL A 212 -13.40 19.16 -1.79
N ASN A 213 -12.91 19.24 -0.56
CA ASN A 213 -13.35 20.24 0.43
C ASN A 213 -12.41 21.44 0.61
N ASP A 214 -11.34 21.50 -0.18
CA ASP A 214 -10.43 22.64 -0.25
C ASP A 214 -10.46 23.24 -1.67
N ILE A 215 -10.53 24.57 -1.76
CA ILE A 215 -10.68 25.29 -3.04
C ILE A 215 -9.37 25.30 -3.84
N GLU A 216 -8.22 25.43 -3.17
CA GLU A 216 -6.93 25.49 -3.86
C GLU A 216 -6.59 24.11 -4.46
N GLU A 217 -6.75 23.06 -3.66
CA GLU A 217 -6.55 21.67 -4.11
C GLU A 217 -7.54 21.29 -5.22
N PHE A 218 -8.80 21.74 -5.13
CA PHE A 218 -9.81 21.52 -6.18
C PHE A 218 -9.35 22.06 -7.53
N GLU A 219 -8.86 23.29 -7.60
CA GLU A 219 -8.39 23.90 -8.85
C GLU A 219 -7.13 23.20 -9.39
N ILE A 220 -6.20 22.82 -8.51
CA ILE A 220 -5.00 22.06 -8.88
C ILE A 220 -5.39 20.71 -9.51
N LEU A 221 -6.21 19.91 -8.84
CA LEU A 221 -6.60 18.58 -9.31
C LEU A 221 -7.44 18.64 -10.59
N LYS A 222 -8.35 19.62 -10.68
CA LYS A 222 -9.16 19.82 -11.89
C LYS A 222 -8.31 20.18 -13.11
N SER A 223 -7.27 21.00 -12.92
CA SER A 223 -6.33 21.33 -14.00
C SER A 223 -5.49 20.12 -14.43
N LYS A 224 -5.09 19.28 -13.47
CA LYS A 224 -4.25 18.10 -13.68
C LYS A 224 -5.02 16.92 -14.31
N TYR A 225 -6.30 16.74 -14.00
CA TYR A 225 -7.09 15.56 -14.36
C TYR A 225 -8.38 15.89 -15.14
N SER A 226 -8.24 16.52 -16.30
CA SER A 226 -9.35 17.07 -17.10
C SER A 226 -10.49 16.11 -17.50
N LYS A 227 -10.30 14.78 -17.42
CA LYS A 227 -11.36 13.79 -17.73
C LYS A 227 -12.18 13.34 -16.52
N CYS A 228 -11.80 13.76 -15.31
CA CYS A 228 -12.59 13.49 -14.10
C CYS A 228 -13.65 14.58 -13.90
N SER A 229 -14.76 14.19 -13.29
CA SER A 229 -15.80 15.13 -12.86
C SER A 229 -15.42 15.64 -11.47
N PHE A 230 -15.26 16.96 -11.32
CA PHE A 230 -14.83 17.57 -10.06
C PHE A 230 -15.96 18.40 -9.44
N LYS A 231 -16.14 18.27 -8.13
CA LYS A 231 -17.10 19.06 -7.35
C LYS A 231 -16.50 19.53 -6.03
N PHE A 232 -16.57 20.83 -5.76
CA PHE A 232 -16.27 21.35 -4.43
C PHE A 232 -17.42 21.04 -3.46
N ILE A 233 -17.10 20.61 -2.24
CA ILE A 233 -18.08 20.43 -1.15
C ILE A 233 -17.53 20.92 0.17
N ASP A 234 -18.35 21.73 0.86
CA ASP A 234 -18.11 22.16 2.23
C ASP A 234 -18.60 21.10 3.24
N LYS A 235 -17.95 19.94 3.25
CA LYS A 235 -18.17 18.84 4.18
C LYS A 235 -16.84 18.21 4.56
N ASN A 236 -16.79 17.58 5.73
CA ASN A 236 -15.63 16.77 6.15
C ASN A 236 -15.97 15.29 6.08
N LEU A 237 -14.97 14.49 5.72
CA LEU A 237 -15.07 13.04 5.67
C LEU A 237 -15.07 12.48 7.10
N LYS A 238 -16.17 11.81 7.46
CA LYS A 238 -16.34 11.16 8.76
C LYS A 238 -16.38 9.66 8.56
N CYS A 239 -15.33 8.97 9.02
CA CYS A 239 -15.33 7.52 9.17
C CYS A 239 -15.25 7.20 10.68
N LYS A 240 -16.31 6.60 11.24
CA LYS A 240 -16.26 6.05 12.61
C LYS A 240 -16.04 4.54 12.49
N LYS A 241 -14.81 4.08 12.75
CA LYS A 241 -14.45 2.67 12.88
C LYS A 241 -15.09 2.13 14.17
N LYS A 242 -16.34 1.64 14.09
CA LYS A 242 -17.06 1.05 15.24
C LYS A 242 -16.66 -0.40 15.42
N SER A 243 -16.50 -0.88 16.66
CA SER A 243 -16.30 -2.32 16.91
C SER A 243 -17.45 -3.17 16.36
N LYS A 244 -18.69 -2.68 16.51
CA LYS A 244 -19.89 -3.33 15.95
C LYS A 244 -20.27 -2.77 14.57
N VAL A 245 -20.39 -3.67 13.58
CA VAL A 245 -20.77 -3.35 12.19
C VAL A 245 -22.05 -4.12 11.83
N MET A 246 -23.09 -3.44 11.35
CA MET A 246 -24.36 -4.08 11.00
C MET A 246 -24.33 -4.63 9.57
N LEU A 247 -24.94 -5.80 9.38
CA LEU A 247 -25.21 -6.41 8.08
C LEU A 247 -26.60 -5.98 7.59
N LYS A 248 -26.82 -5.95 6.27
CA LYS A 248 -28.09 -5.66 5.58
C LYS A 248 -29.17 -6.67 5.97
N SER A 249 -28.81 -7.94 6.19
CA SER A 249 -29.71 -8.98 6.71
C SER A 249 -30.12 -8.78 8.18
N GLY A 250 -29.61 -7.78 8.89
CA GLY A 250 -29.89 -7.55 10.30
C GLY A 250 -28.95 -8.30 11.28
N GLY A 251 -28.03 -9.10 10.76
CA GLY A 251 -26.87 -9.59 11.49
C GLY A 251 -25.86 -8.48 11.80
N TYR A 252 -24.76 -8.82 12.47
CA TYR A 252 -23.68 -7.89 12.74
C TYR A 252 -22.34 -8.59 12.98
N LEU A 253 -21.26 -7.86 12.73
CA LEU A 253 -19.89 -8.22 13.07
C LEU A 253 -19.46 -7.51 14.35
N ILE A 254 -18.64 -8.18 15.16
CA ILE A 254 -17.86 -7.55 16.23
C ILE A 254 -16.38 -7.69 15.86
N ILE A 255 -15.68 -6.57 15.73
CA ILE A 255 -14.25 -6.52 15.37
C ILE A 255 -13.47 -6.08 16.60
N GLU A 256 -12.55 -6.93 17.07
CA GLU A 256 -11.70 -6.68 18.22
C GLU A 256 -10.22 -6.81 17.87
N GLU A 257 -9.45 -5.80 18.23
CA GLU A 257 -7.98 -5.80 18.12
C GLU A 257 -7.38 -6.43 19.38
N THR A 258 -6.57 -7.48 19.19
CA THR A 258 -5.83 -8.14 20.27
C THR A 258 -4.33 -7.99 20.03
N PHE A 259 -3.51 -8.42 20.99
CA PHE A 259 -2.06 -8.33 20.88
C PHE A 259 -1.47 -9.15 19.70
N ALA A 260 -2.10 -10.29 19.37
CA ALA A 260 -1.58 -11.22 18.35
C ALA A 260 -2.20 -11.04 16.96
N GLY A 261 -3.33 -10.32 16.88
CA GLY A 261 -4.12 -10.21 15.66
C GLY A 261 -5.51 -9.66 15.93
N ILE A 262 -6.35 -9.72 14.90
CA ILE A 262 -7.72 -9.21 14.96
C ILE A 262 -8.70 -10.37 14.95
N MET A 263 -9.64 -10.33 15.89
CA MET A 263 -10.73 -11.29 16.00
C MET A 263 -12.01 -10.66 15.47
N ILE A 264 -12.72 -11.37 14.61
CA ILE A 264 -14.00 -10.92 14.05
C ILE A 264 -15.06 -11.98 14.33
N ASP A 265 -16.10 -11.62 15.08
CA ASP A 265 -17.22 -12.49 15.43
C ASP A 265 -18.46 -12.16 14.59
N VAL A 266 -19.08 -13.18 13.99
CA VAL A 266 -20.25 -13.04 13.10
C VAL A 266 -21.53 -13.47 13.81
N ASN A 267 -22.50 -12.56 13.90
CA ASN A 267 -23.78 -12.80 14.55
C ASN A 267 -24.95 -12.61 13.58
N SER A 268 -25.94 -13.51 13.62
CA SER A 268 -27.17 -13.41 12.81
C SER A 268 -28.18 -12.35 13.32
N GLY A 269 -27.98 -11.83 14.54
CA GLY A 269 -28.89 -10.84 15.12
C GLY A 269 -30.31 -11.36 15.36
N LYS A 270 -31.30 -10.44 15.43
CA LYS A 270 -32.69 -10.74 15.79
C LYS A 270 -33.58 -11.21 14.62
N ASN A 271 -33.04 -11.43 13.43
CA ASN A 271 -33.81 -11.91 12.27
C ASN A 271 -34.07 -13.43 12.30
N ILE A 272 -34.63 -13.88 13.42
CA ILE A 272 -35.02 -15.28 13.69
C ILE A 272 -36.49 -15.52 13.30
N SER A 273 -37.18 -14.54 12.68
CA SER A 273 -38.61 -14.64 12.36
C SER A 273 -38.95 -15.52 11.14
N SER A 274 -37.99 -16.26 10.59
CA SER A 274 -38.31 -17.45 9.80
C SER A 274 -37.14 -18.43 9.85
N ASN A 275 -37.36 -19.60 10.48
CA ASN A 275 -36.57 -20.83 10.29
C ASN A 275 -36.59 -21.23 8.79
N LYS A 276 -35.87 -20.50 7.96
CA LYS A 276 -35.57 -20.89 6.59
C LYS A 276 -34.20 -21.54 6.61
N ASP A 277 -34.12 -22.74 6.07
CA ASP A 277 -32.84 -23.36 5.76
C ASP A 277 -32.01 -22.37 4.91
N GLY A 278 -30.73 -22.20 5.25
CA GLY A 278 -29.81 -21.32 4.52
C GLY A 278 -29.57 -19.93 5.12
N VAL A 279 -30.33 -19.46 6.12
CA VAL A 279 -30.14 -18.12 6.72
C VAL A 279 -28.72 -17.90 7.27
N PHE A 280 -28.13 -18.94 7.88
CA PHE A 280 -26.75 -18.85 8.38
C PHE A 280 -25.71 -18.80 7.27
N LEU A 281 -25.94 -19.51 6.16
CA LEU A 281 -25.08 -19.42 4.98
C LEU A 281 -25.16 -18.02 4.38
N ASP A 282 -26.36 -17.50 4.15
CA ASP A 282 -26.57 -16.15 3.61
C ASP A 282 -25.90 -15.09 4.49
N THR A 283 -26.05 -15.22 5.81
CA THR A 283 -25.41 -14.31 6.77
C THR A 283 -23.89 -14.41 6.72
N ASN A 284 -23.31 -15.60 6.59
CA ASN A 284 -21.86 -15.79 6.48
C ASN A 284 -21.30 -15.26 5.15
N ILE A 285 -22.03 -15.42 4.03
CA ILE A 285 -21.64 -14.85 2.73
C ILE A 285 -21.62 -13.32 2.81
N GLU A 286 -22.65 -12.73 3.40
CA GLU A 286 -22.71 -11.29 3.62
C GLU A 286 -21.62 -10.80 4.58
N ALA A 287 -21.37 -11.55 5.66
CA ALA A 287 -20.30 -11.29 6.59
C ALA A 287 -18.94 -11.33 5.90
N ALA A 288 -18.69 -12.29 5.01
CA ALA A 288 -17.43 -12.39 4.26
C ALA A 288 -17.19 -11.15 3.38
N GLU A 289 -18.21 -10.67 2.68
CA GLU A 289 -18.13 -9.43 1.89
C GLU A 289 -17.79 -8.23 2.79
N GLU A 290 -18.51 -8.10 3.91
CA GLU A 290 -18.36 -6.99 4.84
C GLU A 290 -17.01 -7.04 5.58
N VAL A 291 -16.52 -8.23 5.96
CA VAL A 291 -15.18 -8.41 6.53
C VAL A 291 -14.13 -7.93 5.53
N ALA A 292 -14.16 -8.40 4.28
CA ALA A 292 -13.20 -7.97 3.27
C ALA A 292 -13.22 -6.45 3.06
N ARG A 293 -14.42 -5.83 3.13
CA ARG A 293 -14.57 -4.37 3.09
C ARG A 293 -13.97 -3.69 4.33
N GLN A 294 -14.20 -4.22 5.53
CA GLN A 294 -13.68 -3.66 6.78
C GLN A 294 -12.16 -3.75 6.86
N LEU A 295 -11.55 -4.81 6.33
CA LEU A 295 -10.09 -4.93 6.23
C LEU A 295 -9.49 -3.76 5.45
N ARG A 296 -10.04 -3.49 4.25
CA ARG A 296 -9.62 -2.34 3.42
C ARG A 296 -9.91 -1.00 4.08
N LEU A 297 -11.10 -0.82 4.66
CA LEU A 297 -11.50 0.43 5.30
C LEU A 297 -10.65 0.82 6.50
N ARG A 298 -10.07 -0.17 7.17
CA ARG A 298 -9.32 0.02 8.41
C ARG A 298 -7.81 -0.08 8.20
N ASP A 299 -7.38 -0.42 6.99
CA ASP A 299 -6.00 -0.79 6.67
C ASP A 299 -5.47 -1.88 7.61
N ILE A 300 -6.31 -2.89 7.86
CA ILE A 300 -5.97 -4.00 8.75
C ILE A 300 -4.97 -4.94 8.07
N SER A 301 -3.88 -5.25 8.76
CA SER A 301 -2.89 -6.23 8.34
C SER A 301 -2.46 -7.12 9.51
N GLY A 302 -1.85 -8.28 9.20
CA GLY A 302 -1.42 -9.26 10.19
C GLY A 302 -2.32 -10.50 10.23
N ILE A 303 -2.36 -11.16 11.39
CA ILE A 303 -3.22 -12.34 11.61
C ILE A 303 -4.64 -11.86 11.89
N ILE A 304 -5.58 -12.32 11.09
CA ILE A 304 -7.01 -12.04 11.24
C ILE A 304 -7.70 -13.40 11.39
N ILE A 305 -8.61 -13.48 12.34
CA ILE A 305 -9.35 -14.69 12.67
C ILE A 305 -10.84 -14.33 12.57
N VAL A 306 -11.60 -15.07 11.76
CA VAL A 306 -13.03 -14.85 11.57
C VAL A 306 -13.83 -16.03 12.11
N ASP A 307 -14.62 -15.78 13.14
CA ASP A 307 -15.55 -16.74 13.74
C ASP A 307 -16.91 -16.63 13.03
N PHE A 308 -17.06 -17.37 11.94
CA PHE A 308 -18.31 -17.47 11.20
C PHE A 308 -19.35 -18.30 11.96
N ILE A 309 -20.63 -18.08 11.66
CA ILE A 309 -21.71 -18.88 12.23
C ILE A 309 -21.54 -20.34 11.81
N ASN A 310 -21.73 -21.26 12.75
CA ASN A 310 -21.62 -22.69 12.51
C ASN A 310 -22.52 -23.17 11.37
N LEU A 311 -21.91 -23.74 10.33
CA LEU A 311 -22.58 -24.43 9.22
C LEU A 311 -22.51 -25.94 9.41
N ASN A 312 -23.54 -26.67 8.98
CA ASN A 312 -23.61 -28.12 9.14
C ASN A 312 -22.98 -28.87 7.95
N ASN A 313 -22.97 -28.26 6.77
CA ASN A 313 -22.48 -28.87 5.54
C ASN A 313 -21.07 -28.36 5.17
N ASP A 314 -20.20 -29.27 4.74
CA ASP A 314 -18.86 -28.93 4.21
C ASP A 314 -18.94 -28.13 2.89
N GLU A 315 -19.96 -28.39 2.06
CA GLU A 315 -20.15 -27.63 0.83
C GLU A 315 -20.47 -26.16 1.11
N GLU A 316 -21.31 -25.90 2.11
CA GLU A 316 -21.65 -24.53 2.54
C GLU A 316 -20.41 -23.80 3.09
N ARG A 317 -19.57 -24.48 3.87
CA ARG A 317 -18.29 -23.93 4.33
C ARG A 317 -17.40 -23.54 3.17
N LYS A 318 -17.27 -24.44 2.19
CA LYS A 318 -16.46 -24.19 0.99
C LYS A 318 -16.98 -23.00 0.20
N MET A 319 -18.30 -22.87 0.06
CA MET A 319 -18.91 -21.71 -0.60
C MET A 319 -18.54 -20.38 0.09
N VAL A 320 -18.55 -20.34 1.43
CA VAL A 320 -18.13 -19.13 2.17
C VAL A 320 -16.66 -18.80 1.91
N ILE A 321 -15.76 -19.78 1.95
CA ILE A 321 -14.32 -19.57 1.70
C ILE A 321 -14.06 -19.14 0.25
N ASP A 322 -14.69 -19.78 -0.73
CA ASP A 322 -14.53 -19.45 -2.14
C ASP A 322 -15.03 -18.02 -2.42
N TYR A 323 -16.16 -17.66 -1.82
CA TYR A 323 -16.71 -16.31 -1.91
C TYR A 323 -15.82 -15.27 -1.22
N PHE A 324 -15.35 -15.56 0.00
CA PHE A 324 -14.45 -14.67 0.74
C PHE A 324 -13.13 -14.44 -0.01
N ASN A 325 -12.56 -15.50 -0.59
CA ASN A 325 -11.41 -15.41 -1.49
C ASN A 325 -11.68 -14.56 -2.74
N GLY A 326 -12.92 -14.56 -3.24
CA GLY A 326 -13.35 -13.66 -4.31
C GLY A 326 -13.32 -12.20 -3.86
N CYS A 327 -13.90 -11.90 -2.69
CA CYS A 327 -13.99 -10.56 -2.13
C CYS A 327 -12.63 -9.95 -1.75
N THR A 328 -11.65 -10.77 -1.37
CA THR A 328 -10.30 -10.30 -1.00
C THR A 328 -9.43 -9.99 -2.21
N LYS A 329 -9.80 -10.41 -3.43
CA LYS A 329 -9.08 -10.01 -4.67
C LYS A 329 -9.19 -8.52 -4.99
N PHE A 330 -10.17 -7.83 -4.41
CA PHE A 330 -10.31 -6.38 -4.52
C PHE A 330 -9.38 -5.64 -3.54
N ASP A 331 -8.71 -6.34 -2.63
CA ASP A 331 -7.72 -5.75 -1.75
C ASP A 331 -6.41 -5.48 -2.51
N ARG A 332 -5.81 -4.32 -2.23
CA ARG A 332 -4.49 -3.92 -2.76
C ARG A 332 -3.38 -4.71 -2.07
N GLY A 333 -3.59 -5.06 -0.80
CA GLY A 333 -2.74 -5.91 0.01
C GLY A 333 -2.89 -7.39 -0.35
N LYS A 334 -1.86 -8.18 -0.07
CA LYS A 334 -1.95 -9.63 -0.25
C LYS A 334 -2.72 -10.24 0.93
N VAL A 335 -3.92 -10.73 0.67
CA VAL A 335 -4.69 -11.53 1.63
C VAL A 335 -4.52 -13.02 1.29
N ASN A 336 -4.20 -13.84 2.29
CA ASN A 336 -4.26 -15.30 2.17
C ASN A 336 -5.38 -15.77 3.10
N VAL A 337 -6.51 -16.20 2.54
CA VAL A 337 -7.57 -16.83 3.32
C VAL A 337 -7.17 -18.27 3.58
N VAL A 338 -7.24 -18.70 4.84
CA VAL A 338 -7.03 -20.09 5.24
C VAL A 338 -8.40 -20.74 5.40
N ASP A 339 -8.48 -22.06 5.17
CA ASP A 339 -9.72 -22.82 5.30
C ASP A 339 -10.19 -22.89 6.77
N PHE A 340 -11.44 -23.29 6.98
CA PHE A 340 -12.00 -23.53 8.31
C PHE A 340 -11.10 -24.51 9.08
N THR A 341 -10.58 -24.05 10.21
CA THR A 341 -9.86 -24.89 11.15
C THR A 341 -10.79 -25.98 11.71
N LYS A 342 -10.21 -27.02 12.33
CA LYS A 342 -11.00 -28.05 13.05
C LYS A 342 -11.87 -27.45 14.17
N LEU A 343 -11.56 -26.24 14.63
CA LEU A 343 -12.35 -25.49 15.59
C LEU A 343 -13.49 -24.68 14.94
N ARG A 344 -13.67 -24.81 13.62
CA ARG A 344 -14.66 -24.11 12.79
C ARG A 344 -14.49 -22.59 12.72
N ILE A 345 -13.26 -22.14 12.96
CA ILE A 345 -12.81 -20.76 12.81
C ILE A 345 -12.04 -20.66 11.50
N ALA A 346 -12.26 -19.62 10.70
CA ALA A 346 -11.60 -19.40 9.40
C ALA A 346 -10.51 -18.31 9.47
#